data_AF-A0A529S9S1-F1
#
_entry.id   AF-A0A529S9S1-F1
#
_cell.length_a   1.000
_cell.length_b   1.000
_cell.length_c   1.000
_cell.angle_alpha   90.00
_cell.angle_beta   90.00
_cell.angle_gamma   90.00
#
_symmetry.space_group_name_H-M   'P 1'
#
loop_
_entity.id
_entity.type
_entity.pdbx_description
1 polymer ?
#
loop_
_entity_poly.entity_id
_entity_poly.type
_entity_poly.pdbx_seq_one_letter_code
_entity_poly.pdbx_strand_id
1 'polypeptide(L)'
;DARNSMAFIAVHDGLTGLHNRTFLTDHFDTLIKGAHRRRERLAVVQFDLDRFKQINDTLGHAAGDYVLVVTAQRMRDSCRASDLCARLGG
;
A
#
# COMPACT_ATOMS: atom_id res chain seq x y z
N ASP A 1 -14.42 5.50 19.20
CA ASP A 1 -12.98 5.14 19.11
C ASP A 1 -12.73 3.74 18.53
N ALA A 2 -13.19 2.64 19.12
CA ALA A 2 -12.97 1.28 18.55
C ALA A 2 -13.58 1.03 17.15
N ARG A 3 -14.78 1.58 16.85
CA ARG A 3 -15.41 1.49 15.52
C ARG A 3 -14.58 2.18 14.41
N ASN A 4 -13.91 3.29 14.74
CA ASN A 4 -13.09 4.03 13.78
C ASN A 4 -11.80 3.24 13.48
N SER A 5 -11.23 2.58 14.49
CA SER A 5 -10.09 1.67 14.31
C SER A 5 -10.44 0.43 13.50
N MET A 6 -11.64 -0.17 13.70
CA MET A 6 -12.08 -1.31 12.89
C MET A 6 -12.30 -0.92 11.43
N ALA A 7 -12.95 0.22 11.17
CA ALA A 7 -13.14 0.72 9.82
C ALA A 7 -11.80 1.04 9.14
N PHE A 8 -10.85 1.60 9.88
CA PHE A 8 -9.51 1.86 9.37
C PHE A 8 -8.78 0.57 9.01
N ILE A 9 -8.70 -0.41 9.91
CA ILE A 9 -8.00 -1.68 9.67
C ILE A 9 -8.65 -2.51 8.56
N ALA A 10 -9.98 -2.36 8.36
CA ALA A 10 -10.68 -3.04 7.26
C ALA A 10 -10.14 -2.65 5.88
N VAL A 11 -9.62 -1.42 5.72
CA VAL A 11 -9.17 -0.90 4.42
C VAL A 11 -7.70 -0.45 4.39
N HIS A 12 -7.00 -0.49 5.53
CA HIS A 12 -5.59 -0.14 5.66
C HIS A 12 -4.74 -1.30 6.21
N ASP A 13 -3.48 -1.32 5.81
CA ASP A 13 -2.43 -2.17 6.38
C ASP A 13 -2.02 -1.63 7.77
N GLY A 14 -2.03 -2.49 8.78
CA GLY A 14 -1.79 -2.09 10.16
C GLY A 14 -0.37 -1.60 10.46
N LEU A 15 0.62 -2.02 9.67
CA LEU A 15 2.01 -1.62 9.86
C LEU A 15 2.34 -0.31 9.14
N THR A 16 1.93 -0.20 7.87
CA THR A 16 2.36 0.90 6.98
C THR A 16 1.34 2.02 6.86
N GLY A 17 0.07 1.78 7.22
CA GLY A 17 -1.03 2.71 7.01
C GLY A 17 -1.45 2.90 5.55
N LEU A 18 -0.80 2.23 4.58
CA LEU A 18 -1.25 2.19 3.19
C LEU A 18 -2.59 1.47 3.09
N HIS A 19 -3.26 1.58 1.94
CA HIS A 19 -4.40 0.70 1.68
C HIS A 19 -3.98 -0.76 1.66
N ASN A 20 -4.85 -1.65 2.13
CA ASN A 20 -4.57 -3.08 2.09
C ASN A 20 -4.98 -3.70 0.73
N ARG A 21 -4.61 -4.96 0.52
CA ARG A 21 -4.96 -5.71 -0.69
C ARG A 21 -6.47 -5.76 -0.95
N THR A 22 -7.27 -5.95 0.09
CA THR A 22 -8.73 -6.03 0.00
C THR A 22 -9.30 -4.75 -0.60
N PHE A 23 -8.92 -3.59 -0.03
CA PHE A 23 -9.33 -2.29 -0.54
C PHE A 23 -8.92 -2.09 -1.99
N LEU A 24 -7.66 -2.40 -2.36
CA LEU A 24 -7.25 -2.27 -3.75
C LEU A 24 -8.13 -3.13 -4.67
N THR A 25 -8.38 -4.38 -4.30
CA THR A 25 -9.14 -5.34 -5.11
C THR A 25 -10.57 -4.85 -5.32
N ASP A 26 -11.22 -4.42 -4.26
CA ASP A 26 -12.59 -3.90 -4.29
C ASP A 26 -12.68 -2.56 -5.05
N HIS A 27 -11.63 -1.73 -4.97
CA HIS A 27 -11.61 -0.41 -5.60
C HIS A 27 -11.10 -0.42 -7.04
N PHE A 28 -10.45 -1.49 -7.50
CA PHE A 28 -9.78 -1.54 -8.80
C PHE A 28 -10.73 -1.29 -9.98
N ASP A 29 -11.90 -1.92 -9.96
CA ASP A 29 -12.94 -1.74 -10.98
C ASP A 29 -13.46 -0.29 -11.01
N THR A 30 -13.53 0.36 -9.85
CA THR A 30 -13.89 1.79 -9.76
C THR A 30 -12.84 2.67 -10.43
N LEU A 31 -11.55 2.39 -10.24
CA LEU A 31 -10.45 3.10 -10.90
C LEU A 31 -10.51 2.95 -12.42
N ILE A 32 -10.73 1.72 -12.91
CA ILE A 32 -10.86 1.41 -14.34
C ILE A 32 -12.04 2.18 -14.95
N LYS A 33 -13.23 2.08 -14.33
CA LYS A 33 -14.43 2.80 -14.77
C LYS A 33 -14.22 4.31 -14.75
N GLY A 34 -13.52 4.84 -13.75
CA GLY A 34 -13.16 6.25 -13.62
C GLY A 34 -12.24 6.73 -14.75
N ALA A 35 -11.22 5.96 -15.10
CA ALA A 35 -10.32 6.26 -16.22
C ALA A 35 -11.07 6.23 -17.56
N HIS A 36 -11.92 5.21 -17.78
CA HIS A 36 -12.76 5.12 -18.98
C HIS A 36 -13.68 6.34 -19.15
N ARG A 37 -14.40 6.76 -18.09
CA ARG A 37 -15.29 7.93 -18.16
C ARG A 37 -14.54 9.22 -18.51
N ARG A 38 -13.31 9.37 -18.00
CA ARG A 38 -12.46 10.55 -18.26
C ARG A 38 -11.66 10.45 -19.55
N ARG A 39 -11.74 9.33 -20.28
CA ARG A 39 -10.89 9.01 -21.44
C ARG A 39 -9.39 9.10 -21.11
N GLU A 40 -9.03 8.71 -19.89
CA GLU A 40 -7.65 8.67 -19.41
C GLU A 40 -7.12 7.22 -19.42
N ARG A 41 -5.79 7.09 -19.31
CA ARG A 41 -5.13 5.79 -19.11
C ARG A 41 -4.86 5.57 -17.62
N LEU A 42 -5.07 4.34 -17.18
CA LEU A 42 -4.63 3.87 -15.85
C LEU A 42 -3.33 3.10 -16.01
N ALA A 43 -2.37 3.33 -15.12
CA ALA A 43 -1.15 2.54 -15.01
C ALA A 43 -1.08 1.92 -13.62
N VAL A 44 -0.53 0.70 -13.53
CA VAL A 44 -0.27 0.02 -12.28
C VAL A 44 1.22 -0.25 -12.18
N VAL A 45 1.81 0.10 -11.05
CA VAL A 45 3.19 -0.22 -10.72
C VAL A 45 3.17 -1.11 -9.48
N GLN A 46 3.76 -2.28 -9.59
CA GLN A 46 3.96 -3.20 -8.49
C GLN A 46 5.46 -3.48 -8.38
N PHE A 47 6.00 -3.42 -7.16
CA PHE A 47 7.40 -3.70 -6.89
C PHE A 47 7.56 -4.42 -5.55
N ASP A 48 8.77 -4.96 -5.36
CA ASP A 48 9.20 -5.76 -4.21
C ASP A 48 10.50 -5.14 -3.63
N LEU A 49 10.82 -5.46 -2.38
CA LEU A 49 12.05 -5.03 -1.72
C LEU A 49 13.12 -6.12 -1.86
N ASP A 50 14.13 -5.83 -2.68
CA ASP A 50 15.25 -6.73 -2.90
C ASP A 50 15.95 -7.13 -1.59
N ARG A 51 16.18 -8.43 -1.41
CA ARG A 51 16.88 -9.00 -0.24
C ARG A 51 16.25 -8.64 1.10
N PHE A 52 14.95 -8.30 1.14
CA PHE A 52 14.26 -7.96 2.39
C PHE A 52 14.36 -9.05 3.47
N LYS A 53 14.33 -10.33 3.08
CA LYS A 53 14.55 -11.47 3.99
C LYS A 53 15.91 -11.40 4.69
N GLN A 54 16.97 -11.00 3.98
CA GLN A 54 18.31 -10.89 4.58
C GLN A 54 18.36 -9.83 5.68
N ILE A 55 17.60 -8.73 5.52
CA ILE A 55 17.46 -7.70 6.57
C ILE A 55 16.81 -8.32 7.81
N ASN A 56 15.71 -9.04 7.64
CA ASN A 56 15.04 -9.74 8.75
C ASN A 56 15.97 -10.74 9.44
N ASP A 57 16.68 -11.56 8.65
CA ASP A 57 17.52 -12.63 9.18
C ASP A 57 18.78 -12.08 9.89
N THR A 58 19.28 -10.91 9.47
CA THR A 58 20.52 -10.31 10.02
C THR A 58 20.24 -9.31 11.15
N LEU A 59 19.15 -8.55 11.06
CA LEU A 59 18.85 -7.41 11.94
C LEU A 59 17.53 -7.57 12.71
N GLY A 60 16.80 -8.67 12.48
CA GLY A 60 15.53 -8.98 13.13
C GLY A 60 14.32 -8.32 12.46
N HIS A 61 13.13 -8.82 12.81
CA HIS A 61 11.86 -8.37 12.24
C HIS A 61 11.56 -6.89 12.49
N ALA A 62 11.97 -6.33 13.63
CA ALA A 62 11.78 -4.91 13.90
C ALA A 62 12.52 -4.01 12.88
N ALA A 63 13.68 -4.44 12.39
CA ALA A 63 14.40 -3.73 11.34
C ALA A 63 13.68 -3.86 9.98
N GLY A 64 13.13 -5.03 9.67
CA GLY A 64 12.28 -5.22 8.49
C GLY A 64 11.03 -4.36 8.52
N ASP A 65 10.34 -4.32 9.66
CA ASP A 65 9.16 -3.47 9.88
C ASP A 65 9.48 -2.00 9.67
N TYR A 66 10.62 -1.53 10.20
CA TYR A 66 11.10 -0.18 9.96
C TYR A 66 11.32 0.11 8.47
N VAL A 67 11.96 -0.81 7.74
CA VAL A 67 12.16 -0.68 6.29
C VAL A 67 10.82 -0.61 5.54
N LEU A 68 9.83 -1.41 5.92
CA LEU A 68 8.50 -1.38 5.31
C LEU A 68 7.79 -0.04 5.55
N VAL A 69 7.83 0.48 6.79
CA VAL A 69 7.25 1.79 7.14
C VAL A 69 7.90 2.91 6.34
N VAL A 70 9.24 2.93 6.27
CA VAL A 70 9.98 3.95 5.52
C VAL A 70 9.70 3.84 4.01
N THR A 71 9.59 2.63 3.48
CA THR A 71 9.25 2.40 2.06
C THR A 71 7.86 2.95 1.75
N ALA A 72 6.87 2.64 2.59
CA ALA A 72 5.51 3.14 2.45
C ALA A 72 5.44 4.67 2.53
N GLN A 73 6.23 5.29 3.41
CA GLN A 73 6.33 6.74 3.48
C GLN A 73 6.88 7.32 2.18
N ARG A 74 8.00 6.80 1.69
CA ARG A 74 8.64 7.24 0.43
C ARG A 74 7.73 7.07 -0.78
N MET A 75 6.94 5.99 -0.83
CA MET A 75 5.92 5.79 -1.87
C MET A 75 4.90 6.93 -1.85
N ARG A 76 4.31 7.22 -0.67
CA ARG A 76 3.31 8.28 -0.54
C ARG A 76 3.87 9.64 -0.97
N ASP A 77 5.08 9.96 -0.56
CA ASP A 77 5.72 11.25 -0.87
C ASP A 77 6.10 11.38 -2.36
N SER A 78 6.28 10.24 -3.05
CA SER A 78 6.60 10.21 -4.49
C SER A 78 5.35 10.15 -5.39
N CYS A 79 4.17 9.92 -4.81
CA CYS A 79 2.91 9.80 -5.51
C CYS A 79 2.10 11.10 -5.45
N ARG A 80 1.24 11.29 -6.45
CA ARG A 80 0.27 12.39 -6.43
C ARG A 80 -0.86 12.06 -5.45
N ALA A 81 -1.57 13.08 -4.99
CA ALA A 81 -2.75 12.90 -4.16
C ALA A 81 -3.87 12.07 -4.82
N SER A 82 -3.88 11.99 -6.16
CA SER A 82 -4.82 11.17 -6.93
C SER A 82 -4.44 9.69 -7.03
N ASP A 83 -3.21 9.35 -6.68
CA ASP A 83 -2.70 7.99 -6.84
C ASP A 83 -3.05 7.14 -5.61
N LEU A 84 -3.33 5.87 -5.85
CA LEU A 84 -3.64 4.91 -4.79
C LEU A 84 -2.39 4.09 -4.48
N CYS A 85 -1.87 4.24 -3.26
CA CYS A 85 -0.78 3.41 -2.73
C CYS A 85 -1.35 2.29 -1.86
N ALA A 86 -1.01 1.03 -2.16
CA ALA A 86 -1.45 -0.12 -1.40
C ALA A 86 -0.30 -1.09 -1.11
N ARG A 87 -0.34 -1.73 0.07
CA ARG A 87 0.52 -2.86 0.39
C ARG A 87 -0.20 -4.15 0.03
N LEU A 88 0.36 -4.90 -0.92
CA LEU A 88 -0.24 -6.14 -1.40
C LEU A 88 0.15 -7.36 -0.58
N GLY A 89 1.33 -7.37 0.04
CA GLY A 89 1.80 -8.51 0.80
C GLY A 89 3.15 -8.32 1.45
N GLY A 90 3.44 -9.31 2.29
CA GLY A 90 4.65 -9.61 3.04
C GLY A 90 4.36 -10.95 3.71
#